data_AF-A0A7S0L2E0-F1
#
_entry.id   AF-A0A7S0L2E0-F1
#
_cell.length_a   1.000
_cell.length_b   1.000
_cell.length_c   1.000
_cell.angle_alpha   90.00
_cell.angle_beta   90.00
_cell.angle_gamma   90.00
#
_symmetry.space_group_name_H-M   'P 1'
#
loop_
_entity.id
_entity.type
_entity.pdbx_description
1 polymer ?
#
loop_
_entity_poly.entity_id
_entity_poly.type
_entity_poly.pdbx_seq_one_letter_code
_entity_poly.pdbx_strand_id
1 'polypeptide(L)'
;RYERVVFTRLEFEWLAPHPPLHLLDGRYLWVPTGEDNTGLNDRHWVANRHDAEGVFRRWDALVTPPPGDIYRQIFFATTKVRPAFISSECFMKLHIQYLKVSVARFPNVAYLQCCRTSYAAGQIAASDGQHCFAKGCHTSPCPTGVALPTPECSSLNEAKQLSFKYQDEGHSAIVHAIALAQPGAGFVAAPDPWPTRGP
;
A
#
# COMPACT_ATOMS: atom_id res chain seq x y z
N ARG A 1 -12.58 -15.14 22.55
CA ARG A 1 -12.68 -13.87 21.80
C ARG A 1 -11.27 -13.37 21.56
N TYR A 2 -10.92 -12.93 20.35
CA TYR A 2 -9.57 -12.42 20.03
C TYR A 2 -9.38 -10.99 20.57
N GLU A 3 -8.18 -10.69 21.06
CA GLU A 3 -7.80 -9.34 21.57
C GLU A 3 -7.44 -8.38 20.43
N ARG A 4 -6.76 -8.88 19.39
CA ARG A 4 -6.35 -8.11 18.23
C ARG A 4 -7.07 -8.60 16.98
N VAL A 5 -7.31 -7.68 16.05
CA VAL A 5 -7.89 -7.97 14.74
C VAL A 5 -6.94 -7.45 13.68
N VAL A 6 -6.59 -8.34 12.75
CA VAL A 6 -5.76 -8.01 11.59
C VAL A 6 -6.66 -8.03 10.36
N PHE A 7 -6.61 -6.96 9.58
CA PHE A 7 -7.17 -6.92 8.24
C PHE A 7 -6.04 -6.89 7.24
N THR A 8 -6.13 -7.71 6.20
CA THR A 8 -5.24 -7.65 5.04
C THR A 8 -6.04 -7.97 3.80
N ARG A 9 -5.73 -7.30 2.70
CA ARG A 9 -6.18 -7.73 1.38
C ARG A 9 -5.52 -9.06 1.04
N LEU A 10 -6.26 -9.92 0.33
CA LEU A 10 -5.83 -11.30 0.02
C LEU A 10 -4.72 -11.37 -1.03
N GLU A 11 -4.47 -10.26 -1.74
CA GLU A 11 -3.47 -10.17 -2.80
C GLU A 11 -2.15 -9.50 -2.36
N PHE A 12 -1.92 -9.41 -1.06
CA PHE A 12 -0.63 -8.97 -0.52
C PHE A 12 0.41 -10.07 -0.72
N GLU A 13 1.51 -9.72 -1.35
CA GLU A 13 2.73 -10.54 -1.37
C GLU A 13 3.60 -10.16 -0.17
N TRP A 14 4.01 -11.14 0.63
CA TRP A 14 4.75 -10.91 1.86
C TRP A 14 6.23 -11.20 1.66
N LEU A 15 7.06 -10.17 1.80
CA LEU A 15 8.52 -10.33 1.77
C LEU A 15 9.01 -10.89 3.11
N ALA A 16 8.44 -10.40 4.21
CA ALA A 16 8.78 -10.83 5.56
C ALA A 16 7.53 -11.19 6.36
N PRO A 17 7.66 -11.96 7.46
CA PRO A 17 6.59 -12.14 8.42
C PRO A 17 6.08 -10.80 8.96
N HIS A 18 4.78 -10.72 9.23
CA HIS A 18 4.16 -9.57 9.91
C HIS A 18 4.88 -9.26 11.25
N PRO A 19 5.03 -7.97 11.63
CA PRO A 19 5.61 -7.62 12.93
C PRO A 19 4.94 -8.35 14.09
N PRO A 20 5.69 -8.96 15.02
CA PRO A 20 5.11 -9.63 16.17
C PRO A 20 4.16 -8.71 16.95
N LEU A 21 2.95 -9.20 17.27
CA LEU A 21 1.90 -8.36 17.88
C LEU A 21 2.30 -7.76 19.24
N HIS A 22 3.22 -8.37 19.97
CA HIS A 22 3.71 -7.86 21.26
C HIS A 22 4.57 -6.60 21.11
N LEU A 23 5.07 -6.29 19.92
CA LEU A 23 5.78 -5.04 19.62
C LEU A 23 4.83 -3.90 19.24
N LEU A 24 3.56 -4.22 18.98
CA LEU A 24 2.55 -3.26 18.53
C LEU A 24 1.65 -2.90 19.71
N ASP A 25 1.88 -1.74 20.34
CA ASP A 25 1.07 -1.24 21.46
C ASP A 25 -0.44 -1.23 21.10
N GLY A 26 -1.26 -1.89 21.93
CA GLY A 26 -2.69 -2.04 21.69
C GLY A 26 -3.47 -0.71 21.66
N ARG A 27 -2.91 0.40 22.13
CA ARG A 27 -3.60 1.71 22.13
C ARG A 27 -3.74 2.34 20.74
N TYR A 28 -3.11 1.76 19.72
CA TYR A 28 -3.09 2.32 18.37
C TYR A 28 -3.73 1.39 17.34
N LEU A 29 -4.33 1.99 16.32
CA LEU A 29 -4.50 1.39 15.02
C LEU A 29 -3.16 1.43 14.29
N TRP A 30 -2.60 0.25 14.05
CA TRP A 30 -1.35 0.09 13.34
C TRP A 30 -1.60 -0.08 11.86
N VAL A 31 -0.95 0.72 11.03
CA VAL A 31 -0.97 0.59 9.56
C VAL A 31 0.46 0.57 9.04
N PRO A 32 0.75 -0.06 7.89
CA PRO A 32 2.09 -0.04 7.33
C PRO A 32 2.51 1.38 6.92
N THR A 33 3.82 1.61 6.87
CA THR A 33 4.41 2.75 6.14
C THR A 33 4.21 2.59 4.63
N GLY A 34 4.43 3.66 3.86
CA GLY A 34 4.30 3.63 2.40
C GLY A 34 3.17 4.50 1.90
N GLU A 35 2.41 4.00 0.91
CA GLU A 35 1.44 4.81 0.18
C GLU A 35 0.09 4.93 0.90
N ASP A 36 -0.34 6.17 1.14
CA ASP A 36 -1.63 6.52 1.75
C ASP A 36 -2.64 7.17 0.77
N ASN A 37 -2.23 7.51 -0.47
CA ASN A 37 -2.99 8.34 -1.43
C ASN A 37 -3.75 9.50 -0.78
N THR A 38 -3.04 10.37 -0.04
CA THR A 38 -3.57 11.52 0.73
C THR A 38 -4.46 11.15 1.94
N GLY A 39 -4.78 9.87 2.11
CA GLY A 39 -5.61 9.31 3.16
C GLY A 39 -4.83 8.53 4.22
N LEU A 40 -5.33 7.32 4.54
CA LEU A 40 -4.72 6.35 5.44
C LEU A 40 -4.81 4.99 4.76
N ASN A 41 -3.67 4.28 4.64
CA ASN A 41 -3.62 2.94 4.07
C ASN A 41 -4.69 2.03 4.68
N ASP A 42 -5.62 1.58 3.84
CA ASP A 42 -6.76 0.76 4.24
C ASP A 42 -6.65 -0.69 3.77
N ARG A 43 -5.47 -1.07 3.26
CA ARG A 43 -5.18 -2.36 2.63
C ARG A 43 -4.68 -3.37 3.64
N HIS A 44 -3.99 -2.90 4.67
CA HIS A 44 -3.53 -3.72 5.76
C HIS A 44 -3.48 -2.90 7.05
N TRP A 45 -4.02 -3.45 8.14
CA TRP A 45 -3.96 -2.81 9.45
C TRP A 45 -4.16 -3.80 10.59
N VAL A 46 -3.72 -3.42 11.78
CA VAL A 46 -3.94 -4.14 13.04
C VAL A 46 -4.59 -3.21 14.03
N ALA A 47 -5.76 -3.60 14.53
CA ALA A 47 -6.48 -2.86 15.55
C ALA A 47 -6.67 -3.72 16.80
N ASN A 48 -6.91 -3.03 17.91
CA ASN A 48 -7.40 -3.65 19.11
C ASN A 48 -8.89 -4.01 18.93
N ARG A 49 -9.38 -5.07 19.59
CA ARG A 49 -10.74 -5.58 19.33
C ARG A 49 -11.83 -4.54 19.61
N HIS A 50 -11.60 -3.63 20.56
CA HIS A 50 -12.54 -2.57 20.89
C HIS A 50 -12.68 -1.54 19.76
N ASP A 51 -11.58 -1.18 19.10
CA ASP A 51 -11.58 -0.23 17.97
C ASP A 51 -12.00 -0.88 16.66
N ALA A 52 -11.62 -2.15 16.45
CA ALA A 52 -11.81 -2.86 15.19
C ALA A 52 -13.28 -2.84 14.72
N GLU A 53 -14.22 -2.93 15.65
CA GLU A 53 -15.65 -2.85 15.33
C GLU A 53 -15.99 -1.49 14.69
N GLY A 54 -15.56 -0.39 15.29
CA GLY A 54 -15.72 0.94 14.71
C GLY A 54 -15.07 1.03 13.33
N VAL A 55 -13.81 0.58 13.20
CA VAL A 55 -13.07 0.60 11.93
C VAL A 55 -13.79 -0.17 10.80
N PHE A 56 -14.44 -1.29 11.10
CA PHE A 56 -15.19 -2.07 10.11
C PHE A 56 -16.54 -1.44 9.73
N ARG A 57 -17.09 -0.55 10.55
CA ARG A 57 -18.41 0.08 10.32
C ARG A 57 -18.38 1.28 9.36
N ARG A 58 -17.41 1.26 8.43
CA ARG A 58 -17.31 2.21 7.31
C ARG A 58 -18.56 2.24 6.45
N TRP A 59 -19.15 1.07 6.17
CA TRP A 59 -20.41 0.99 5.40
C TRP A 59 -21.57 1.66 6.13
N ASP A 60 -21.74 1.35 7.42
CA ASP A 60 -22.79 1.96 8.26
C ASP A 60 -22.65 3.48 8.30
N ALA A 61 -21.42 3.99 8.39
CA ALA A 61 -21.16 5.43 8.33
C ALA A 61 -21.59 6.09 7.00
N LEU A 62 -21.64 5.34 5.89
CA LEU A 62 -22.10 5.81 4.59
C LEU A 62 -23.62 5.73 4.44
N VAL A 63 -24.25 4.62 4.86
CA VAL A 63 -25.69 4.38 4.63
C VAL A 63 -26.59 4.85 5.77
N THR A 64 -26.05 4.98 6.97
CA THR A 64 -26.75 5.44 8.17
C THR A 64 -25.82 6.34 8.98
N PRO A 65 -25.56 7.56 8.47
CA PRO A 65 -24.56 8.43 9.06
C PRO A 65 -24.92 8.80 10.51
N PRO A 66 -23.92 8.96 11.38
CA PRO A 66 -24.14 9.33 12.77
C PRO A 66 -24.74 10.75 12.90
N PRO A 67 -25.43 11.04 14.01
CA PRO A 67 -25.95 12.38 14.29
C PRO A 67 -24.86 13.46 14.19
N GLY A 68 -25.16 14.57 13.52
CA GLY A 68 -24.18 15.63 13.22
C GLY A 68 -23.42 15.42 11.91
N ASP A 69 -23.59 14.27 11.27
CA ASP A 69 -23.23 13.89 9.89
C ASP A 69 -22.05 14.67 9.28
N ILE A 70 -20.89 14.56 9.95
CA ILE A 70 -19.63 15.12 9.45
C ILE A 70 -19.32 14.58 8.04
N TYR A 71 -19.70 13.33 7.77
CA TYR A 71 -19.51 12.71 6.47
C TYR A 71 -20.31 13.46 5.41
N ARG A 72 -21.62 13.67 5.57
CA ARG A 72 -22.41 14.45 4.61
C ARG A 72 -21.98 15.90 4.54
N GLN A 73 -21.49 16.49 5.62
CA GLN A 73 -20.91 17.82 5.55
C GLN A 73 -19.63 17.82 4.68
N ILE A 74 -18.80 16.79 4.74
CA ILE A 74 -17.59 16.68 3.92
C ILE A 74 -17.90 16.25 2.48
N PHE A 75 -18.80 15.28 2.28
CA PHE A 75 -19.12 14.69 0.97
C PHE A 75 -20.18 15.47 0.18
N PHE A 76 -21.09 16.16 0.86
CA PHE A 76 -22.33 16.69 0.29
C PHE A 76 -22.69 18.13 0.75
N ALA A 77 -21.89 18.83 1.59
CA ALA A 77 -22.27 20.18 2.07
C ALA A 77 -22.28 21.26 0.99
N THR A 78 -21.54 21.11 -0.10
CA THR A 78 -21.52 22.11 -1.16
C THR A 78 -22.40 21.65 -2.31
N THR A 79 -23.63 22.16 -2.36
CA THR A 79 -24.65 21.91 -3.39
C THR A 79 -24.23 22.24 -4.83
N LYS A 80 -22.98 22.71 -5.03
CA LYS A 80 -22.40 23.06 -6.34
C LYS A 80 -21.19 22.22 -6.74
N VAL A 81 -20.68 21.35 -5.87
CA VAL A 81 -19.57 20.46 -6.19
C VAL A 81 -20.16 19.06 -6.36
N ARG A 82 -19.98 18.47 -7.55
CA ARG A 82 -20.27 17.03 -7.78
C ARG A 82 -19.66 16.25 -6.62
N PRO A 83 -20.25 15.12 -6.15
CA PRO A 83 -19.66 14.35 -5.06
C PRO A 83 -18.18 14.17 -5.36
N ALA A 84 -17.34 14.79 -4.54
CA ALA A 84 -15.91 14.73 -4.75
C ALA A 84 -15.57 13.25 -4.68
N PHE A 85 -14.91 12.73 -5.73
CA PHE A 85 -14.39 11.38 -5.66
C PHE A 85 -13.48 11.31 -4.44
N ILE A 86 -13.91 10.56 -3.42
CA ILE A 86 -13.12 10.33 -2.23
C ILE A 86 -12.65 8.89 -2.27
N SER A 87 -11.33 8.74 -2.32
CA SER A 87 -10.69 7.43 -2.27
C SER A 87 -11.05 6.71 -0.96
N SER A 88 -11.02 5.38 -1.00
CA SER A 88 -11.26 4.55 0.19
C SER A 88 -10.30 4.90 1.34
N GLU A 89 -9.07 5.31 1.03
CA GLU A 89 -8.06 5.73 2.01
C GLU A 89 -8.37 7.09 2.64
N CYS A 90 -8.83 8.07 1.86
CA CYS A 90 -9.29 9.35 2.40
C CYS A 90 -10.52 9.16 3.28
N PHE A 91 -11.45 8.30 2.86
CA PHE A 91 -12.59 7.92 3.69
C PHE A 91 -12.14 7.25 5.00
N MET A 92 -11.21 6.30 4.92
CA MET A 92 -10.62 5.64 6.08
C MET A 92 -10.00 6.64 7.05
N LYS A 93 -9.19 7.59 6.57
CA LYS A 93 -8.57 8.64 7.40
C LYS A 93 -9.62 9.46 8.17
N LEU A 94 -10.64 9.95 7.47
CA LEU A 94 -11.72 10.73 8.08
C LEU A 94 -12.50 9.90 9.09
N HIS A 95 -12.75 8.63 8.77
CA HIS A 95 -13.49 7.71 9.63
C HIS A 95 -12.74 7.45 10.94
N ILE A 96 -11.44 7.17 10.88
CA ILE A 96 -10.59 6.97 12.05
C ILE A 96 -10.46 8.24 12.89
N GLN A 97 -10.37 9.42 12.27
CA GLN A 97 -10.38 10.70 12.97
C GLN A 97 -11.69 10.94 13.71
N TYR A 98 -12.83 10.63 13.10
CA TYR A 98 -14.14 10.73 13.73
C TYR A 98 -14.25 9.82 14.96
N LEU A 99 -13.76 8.58 14.85
CA LEU A 99 -13.72 7.61 15.95
C LEU A 99 -12.70 7.98 17.05
N LYS A 100 -11.85 8.99 16.81
CA LYS A 100 -10.75 9.40 17.71
C LYS A 100 -9.78 8.26 18.04
N VAL A 101 -9.59 7.35 17.09
CA VAL A 101 -8.65 6.25 17.22
C VAL A 101 -7.25 6.76 16.88
N SER A 102 -6.29 6.54 17.78
CA SER A 102 -4.89 6.93 17.56
C SER A 102 -4.24 5.99 16.54
N VAL A 103 -3.41 6.52 15.64
CA VAL A 103 -2.77 5.75 14.57
C VAL A 103 -1.26 5.69 14.81
N ALA A 104 -0.67 4.52 14.60
CA ALA A 104 0.77 4.31 14.58
C ALA A 104 1.20 3.56 13.31
N ARG A 105 2.49 3.61 12.99
CA ARG A 105 3.05 3.01 11.77
C ARG A 105 4.04 1.91 12.10
N PHE A 106 3.95 0.80 11.38
CA PHE A 106 5.02 -0.22 11.37
C PHE A 106 5.63 -0.31 9.97
N PRO A 107 6.88 -0.79 9.85
CA PRO A 107 7.54 -0.79 8.56
C PRO A 107 6.91 -1.84 7.63
N ASN A 108 6.65 -1.43 6.39
CA ASN A 108 5.92 -2.26 5.43
C ASN A 108 6.70 -3.52 5.08
N VAL A 109 6.07 -4.69 5.13
CA VAL A 109 6.69 -6.00 4.82
C VAL A 109 5.96 -6.74 3.70
N ALA A 110 4.96 -6.10 3.11
CA ALA A 110 4.14 -6.69 2.07
C ALA A 110 3.66 -5.61 1.09
N TYR A 111 3.29 -6.01 -0.13
CA TYR A 111 2.84 -5.06 -1.14
C TYR A 111 1.84 -5.69 -2.10
N LEU A 112 1.07 -4.84 -2.78
CA LEU A 112 0.28 -5.29 -3.93
C LEU A 112 1.15 -5.52 -5.16
N GLN A 113 1.24 -6.79 -5.53
CA GLN A 113 1.96 -7.21 -6.73
C GLN A 113 1.10 -6.98 -7.98
N CYS A 114 1.70 -6.35 -9.01
CA CYS A 114 1.17 -6.37 -10.38
C CYS A 114 2.21 -6.97 -11.32
N CYS A 115 1.73 -7.78 -12.25
CA CYS A 115 2.53 -8.32 -13.33
C CYS A 115 2.20 -7.56 -14.61
N ARG A 116 3.21 -7.30 -15.43
CA ARG A 116 3.02 -6.65 -16.73
C ARG A 116 2.31 -7.56 -17.75
N THR A 117 2.20 -8.86 -17.51
CA THR A 117 1.74 -9.83 -18.52
C THR A 117 1.30 -11.19 -17.92
N SER A 118 0.09 -11.35 -17.38
CA SER A 118 -0.36 -12.72 -16.98
C SER A 118 -1.85 -12.86 -16.60
N TYR A 119 -2.76 -12.64 -17.55
CA TYR A 119 -3.93 -13.53 -17.68
C TYR A 119 -3.91 -14.04 -19.13
N ALA A 120 -3.02 -15.01 -19.37
CA ALA A 120 -2.83 -15.84 -20.56
C ALA A 120 -3.36 -15.33 -21.93
N ALA A 121 -2.45 -15.20 -22.89
CA ALA A 121 -2.64 -15.65 -24.27
C ALA A 121 -4.09 -15.61 -24.80
N GLY A 122 -4.56 -14.41 -25.14
CA GLY A 122 -5.89 -14.26 -25.73
C GLY A 122 -6.20 -12.80 -26.04
N GLN A 123 -5.68 -12.33 -27.18
CA GLN A 123 -6.23 -11.26 -28.03
C GLN A 123 -7.10 -10.22 -27.31
N ILE A 124 -6.60 -9.01 -27.07
CA ILE A 124 -6.74 -7.89 -28.01
C ILE A 124 -5.62 -6.88 -27.72
N ALA A 125 -4.95 -6.44 -28.78
CA ALA A 125 -3.97 -5.36 -28.74
C ALA A 125 -4.63 -4.03 -28.30
N ALA A 126 -4.41 -3.60 -27.06
CA ALA A 126 -4.56 -2.21 -26.64
C ALA A 126 -3.91 -1.95 -25.27
N SER A 127 -2.82 -1.17 -25.28
CA SER A 127 -2.12 -0.56 -24.13
C SER A 127 -1.40 -1.49 -23.14
N ASP A 128 -0.19 -1.10 -22.70
CA ASP A 128 0.60 -1.71 -21.61
C ASP A 128 -0.21 -1.81 -20.30
N GLY A 129 -1.09 -2.81 -20.18
CA GLY A 129 -1.95 -3.02 -19.02
C GLY A 129 -1.16 -3.61 -17.85
N GLN A 130 -1.02 -2.87 -16.76
CA GLN A 130 -0.58 -3.47 -15.49
C GLN A 130 -1.69 -4.39 -14.96
N HIS A 131 -1.38 -5.69 -14.83
CA HIS A 131 -2.30 -6.68 -14.28
C HIS A 131 -1.97 -6.94 -12.83
N CYS A 132 -2.72 -6.31 -11.93
CA CYS A 132 -2.62 -6.60 -10.51
C CYS A 132 -3.24 -7.98 -10.19
N PHE A 133 -2.90 -8.57 -9.05
CA PHE A 133 -3.48 -9.84 -8.54
C PHE A 133 -2.92 -11.16 -9.11
N ALA A 134 -1.80 -11.14 -9.86
CA ALA A 134 -1.13 -12.37 -10.32
C ALA A 134 -0.06 -12.83 -9.32
N LYS A 135 -0.06 -14.10 -8.91
CA LYS A 135 1.01 -14.70 -8.08
C LYS A 135 2.30 -14.84 -8.91
N GLY A 136 3.45 -14.35 -8.41
CA GLY A 136 4.76 -14.85 -8.88
C GLY A 136 5.64 -13.93 -9.76
N CYS A 137 5.57 -12.62 -9.60
CA CYS A 137 6.53 -11.65 -10.16
C CYS A 137 7.23 -10.98 -8.98
N HIS A 138 8.52 -11.23 -8.72
CA HIS A 138 9.22 -10.81 -7.48
C HIS A 138 10.47 -9.91 -7.68
N THR A 139 10.77 -9.42 -8.87
CA THR A 139 12.01 -8.67 -9.20
C THR A 139 11.73 -7.26 -9.74
N SER A 140 12.27 -6.14 -9.21
CA SER A 140 11.92 -4.74 -9.61
C SER A 140 13.08 -3.92 -10.16
N PRO A 141 12.86 -3.04 -11.17
CA PRO A 141 13.91 -2.13 -11.63
C PRO A 141 14.23 -1.03 -10.58
N CYS A 142 15.50 -0.65 -10.45
CA CYS A 142 15.97 0.43 -9.57
C CYS A 142 15.30 1.76 -9.97
N PRO A 143 14.89 2.60 -9.00
CA PRO A 143 14.47 3.96 -9.29
C PRO A 143 15.64 4.77 -9.87
N THR A 144 15.47 5.33 -11.07
CA THR A 144 16.44 6.24 -11.70
C THR A 144 16.33 7.63 -11.07
N GLY A 145 17.44 8.20 -10.59
CA GLY A 145 17.53 9.63 -10.29
C GLY A 145 17.29 10.08 -8.84
N VAL A 146 17.15 9.16 -7.87
CA VAL A 146 17.15 9.50 -6.44
C VAL A 146 18.42 8.93 -5.81
N ALA A 147 19.29 9.80 -5.31
CA ALA A 147 20.46 9.41 -4.53
C ALA A 147 20.01 8.82 -3.19
N LEU A 148 19.66 7.53 -3.18
CA LEU A 148 19.41 6.80 -1.95
C LEU A 148 20.75 6.44 -1.28
N PRO A 149 20.84 6.41 0.06
CA PRO A 149 22.10 6.16 0.78
C PRO A 149 22.63 4.71 0.71
N THR A 150 22.44 4.00 -0.43
CA THR A 150 22.82 2.60 -0.78
C THR A 150 21.87 1.51 -0.20
N PRO A 151 21.68 0.32 -0.86
CA PRO A 151 22.69 -0.57 -1.46
C PRO A 151 22.74 -0.59 -3.00
N GLU A 152 23.87 -1.08 -3.50
CA GLU A 152 24.27 -1.19 -4.90
C GLU A 152 23.35 -2.08 -5.74
N CYS A 153 23.01 -1.54 -6.91
CA CYS A 153 22.21 -2.19 -7.93
C CYS A 153 23.02 -3.27 -8.68
N SER A 154 22.80 -4.58 -8.48
CA SER A 154 23.57 -5.65 -9.15
C SER A 154 23.00 -6.03 -10.53
N SER A 155 23.84 -6.12 -11.57
CA SER A 155 23.46 -6.52 -12.93
C SER A 155 23.19 -8.03 -13.03
N LEU A 156 21.93 -8.45 -12.95
CA LEU A 156 21.53 -9.83 -13.28
C LEU A 156 20.78 -9.85 -14.62
N ASN A 157 21.31 -10.64 -15.56
CA ASN A 157 20.67 -10.99 -16.82
C ASN A 157 19.39 -11.80 -16.53
N GLU A 158 18.28 -11.42 -17.16
CA GLU A 158 16.90 -11.93 -16.96
C GLU A 158 16.17 -11.46 -15.67
N ALA A 159 16.30 -10.19 -15.31
CA ALA A 159 15.37 -9.58 -14.35
C ALA A 159 13.96 -9.49 -14.95
N LYS A 160 13.00 -10.30 -14.48
CA LYS A 160 11.56 -10.02 -14.69
C LYS A 160 11.27 -8.63 -14.10
N GLN A 161 10.44 -7.83 -14.74
CA GLN A 161 10.16 -6.46 -14.26
C GLN A 161 8.95 -6.47 -13.32
N LEU A 162 9.12 -6.11 -12.05
CA LEU A 162 8.06 -5.87 -11.06
C LEU A 162 7.50 -4.52 -11.40
N SER A 163 6.20 -4.49 -11.62
CA SER A 163 5.43 -3.28 -11.53
C SER A 163 4.68 -3.29 -10.20
N PHE A 164 4.79 -2.20 -9.46
CA PHE A 164 3.92 -1.95 -8.33
C PHE A 164 2.70 -1.20 -8.81
N LYS A 165 1.52 -1.59 -8.32
CA LYS A 165 0.35 -0.70 -8.41
C LYS A 165 0.63 0.63 -7.71
N TYR A 166 1.29 0.50 -6.57
CA TYR A 166 1.52 1.50 -5.56
C TYR A 166 3.03 1.60 -5.35
N GLN A 167 3.68 2.51 -6.08
CA GLN A 167 5.14 2.57 -6.17
C GLN A 167 5.78 2.78 -4.80
N ASP A 168 5.21 3.67 -3.98
CA ASP A 168 5.75 3.96 -2.65
C ASP A 168 5.58 2.78 -1.69
N GLU A 169 4.49 2.03 -1.80
CA GLU A 169 4.24 0.82 -1.01
C GLU A 169 5.27 -0.28 -1.35
N GLY A 170 5.47 -0.54 -2.64
CA GLY A 170 6.43 -1.52 -3.13
C GLY A 170 7.87 -1.17 -2.78
N HIS A 171 8.27 0.08 -3.00
CA HIS A 171 9.61 0.56 -2.62
C HIS A 171 9.82 0.50 -1.11
N SER A 172 8.85 0.92 -0.30
CA SER A 172 8.96 0.83 1.16
C SER A 172 9.13 -0.61 1.63
N ALA A 173 8.43 -1.57 1.00
CA ALA A 173 8.55 -2.98 1.33
C ALA A 173 9.94 -3.53 0.97
N ILE A 174 10.49 -3.19 -0.21
CA ILE A 174 11.84 -3.60 -0.62
C ILE A 174 12.90 -3.00 0.30
N VAL A 175 12.85 -1.69 0.58
CA VAL A 175 13.81 -1.03 1.48
C VAL A 175 13.82 -1.72 2.85
N HIS A 176 12.65 -2.09 3.35
CA HIS A 176 12.57 -2.79 4.63
C HIS A 176 13.11 -4.23 4.55
N ALA A 177 12.80 -4.98 3.50
CA ALA A 177 13.35 -6.32 3.29
C ALA A 177 14.89 -6.31 3.19
N ILE A 178 15.46 -5.29 2.53
CA ILE A 178 16.91 -5.02 2.49
C ILE A 178 17.45 -4.75 3.90
N ALA A 179 16.81 -3.86 4.66
CA ALA A 179 17.23 -3.54 6.03
C ALA A 179 17.22 -4.76 6.97
N LEU A 180 16.36 -5.74 6.68
CA LEU A 180 16.28 -7.02 7.38
C LEU A 180 17.21 -8.10 6.80
N ALA A 181 18.07 -7.76 5.84
CA ALA A 181 19.00 -8.66 5.14
C ALA A 181 18.31 -9.88 4.53
N GLN A 182 17.11 -9.72 3.98
CA GLN A 182 16.39 -10.84 3.37
C GLN A 182 17.05 -11.30 2.06
N PRO A 183 17.27 -12.61 1.86
CA PRO A 183 17.85 -13.13 0.63
C PRO A 183 17.05 -12.73 -0.61
N GLY A 184 17.74 -12.18 -1.62
CA GLY A 184 17.12 -11.76 -2.88
C GLY A 184 16.43 -10.39 -2.85
N ALA A 185 16.35 -9.73 -1.68
CA ALA A 185 15.89 -8.35 -1.61
C ALA A 185 16.99 -7.40 -2.08
N GLY A 186 16.70 -6.62 -3.10
CA GLY A 186 17.63 -5.67 -3.68
C GLY A 186 16.97 -4.88 -4.79
N PHE A 187 17.57 -3.77 -5.16
CA PHE A 187 17.21 -3.06 -6.38
C PHE A 187 18.21 -3.46 -7.49
N VAL A 188 17.79 -3.51 -8.76
CA VAL A 188 18.66 -3.78 -9.93
C VAL A 188 18.72 -2.58 -10.86
N ALA A 189 19.92 -2.15 -11.28
CA ALA A 189 20.11 -0.88 -11.98
C ALA A 189 19.32 -0.92 -13.28
N ALA A 190 18.39 0.02 -13.46
CA ALA A 190 17.80 0.23 -14.77
C ALA A 190 18.85 0.92 -15.66
N PRO A 191 19.00 0.52 -16.93
CA PRO A 191 19.75 1.32 -17.89
C PRO A 191 19.17 2.74 -17.89
N ASP A 192 20.02 3.75 -17.82
CA ASP A 192 19.59 5.15 -17.90
C ASP A 192 18.88 5.37 -19.25
N PRO A 193 17.58 5.73 -19.28
CA PRO A 193 16.90 6.03 -20.54
C PRO A 193 17.42 7.32 -21.18
N TRP A 194 18.18 8.14 -20.44
CA TRP A 194 18.79 9.34 -20.97
C TRP A 194 20.14 9.02 -21.61
N PRO A 195 20.44 9.52 -22.82
CA PRO A 195 21.74 9.34 -23.42
C PRO A 195 22.79 9.92 -22.48
N THR A 196 23.84 9.13 -22.21
CA THR A 196 25.03 9.60 -21.50
C THR A 196 25.43 10.95 -22.07
N ARG A 197 25.48 11.99 -21.23
CA ARG A 197 26.09 13.26 -21.65
C ARG A 197 27.48 12.92 -22.17
N GLY A 198 27.72 13.18 -23.45
CA GLY A 198 29.00 12.93 -24.08
C GLY A 198 30.14 13.62 -23.32
N PRO A 199 31.39 13.17 -23.51
CA PRO A 199 32.56 13.72 -22.85
C PRO A 199 32.70 15.24 -23.04
#